data_AF-A0A1X7EH12-F1
#
_entry.id   AF-A0A1X7EH12-F1
#
_cell.length_a   1.000
_cell.length_b   1.000
_cell.length_c   1.000
_cell.angle_alpha   90.00
_cell.angle_beta   90.00
_cell.angle_gamma   90.00
#
_symmetry.space_group_name_H-M   'P 1'
#
loop_
_entity.id
_entity.type
_entity.pdbx_description
1 polymer ?
#
loop_
_entity_poly.entity_id
_entity_poly.type
_entity_poly.pdbx_seq_one_letter_code
_entity_poly.pdbx_strand_id
1 'polypeptide(L)'
;MRLRPGVCHTVEDAIGKGFRPIIPRETIGDRVPGVAQWNLYDIDNKFGDVESTDSVVDYLNGLPRFEDTVPKNLSGPQSEVLAPANPA
;
A
#
# COMPACT_ATOMS: atom_id res chain seq x y z
N MET A 1 2.08 24.10 13.93
CA MET A 1 2.44 22.71 14.27
C MET A 1 1.74 21.78 13.28
N ARG A 2 2.34 21.58 12.10
CA ARG A 2 1.73 20.85 10.98
C ARG A 2 1.87 19.35 11.27
N LEU A 3 0.76 18.66 11.48
CA LEU A 3 0.70 17.20 11.51
C LEU A 3 1.41 16.69 10.25
N ARG A 4 2.62 16.16 10.38
CA ARG A 4 3.31 15.48 9.28
C ARG A 4 2.71 14.07 9.22
N PRO A 5 1.96 13.69 8.17
CA PRO A 5 1.45 12.34 8.06
C PRO A 5 2.60 11.46 7.60
N GLY A 6 3.44 11.02 8.53
CA GLY A 6 4.65 10.27 8.21
C GLY A 6 4.35 9.01 7.40
N VAL A 7 3.28 8.30 7.77
CA VAL A 7 2.84 7.06 7.11
C VAL A 7 2.41 7.31 5.67
N CYS A 8 1.50 8.27 5.43
CA CYS A 8 1.00 8.56 4.08
C CYS A 8 2.15 8.95 3.15
N HIS A 9 3.08 9.80 3.62
CA HIS A 9 4.18 10.28 2.78
C HIS A 9 5.21 9.19 2.46
N THR A 10 5.49 8.28 3.41
CA THR A 10 6.36 7.13 3.15
C THR A 10 5.73 6.14 2.18
N VAL A 11 4.41 5.95 2.23
CA VAL A 11 3.68 5.08 1.29
C VAL A 11 3.70 5.66 -0.12
N GLU A 12 3.44 6.96 -0.26
CA GLU A 12 3.53 7.69 -1.54
C GLU A 12 4.93 7.59 -2.15
N ASP A 13 5.97 7.76 -1.32
CA ASP A 13 7.36 7.65 -1.76
C ASP A 13 7.74 6.20 -2.12
N ALA A 14 7.20 5.21 -1.40
CA ALA A 14 7.44 3.80 -1.68
C ALA A 14 6.91 3.40 -3.06
N ILE A 15 5.65 3.75 -3.38
CA ILE A 15 5.08 3.46 -4.71
C ILE A 15 5.78 4.27 -5.80
N GLY A 16 6.13 5.54 -5.53
CA GLY A 16 6.88 6.38 -6.48
C GLY A 16 8.27 5.85 -6.80
N LYS A 17 8.89 5.11 -5.87
CA LYS A 17 10.18 4.43 -6.03
C LYS A 17 10.07 2.99 -6.57
N GLY A 18 8.85 2.50 -6.85
CA GLY A 18 8.62 1.17 -7.40
C GLY A 18 8.58 0.03 -6.37
N PHE A 19 8.48 0.34 -5.09
CA PHE A 19 8.18 -0.65 -4.06
C PHE A 19 6.67 -0.84 -3.93
N ARG A 20 6.24 -2.05 -3.55
CA ARG A 20 4.82 -2.34 -3.28
C ARG A 20 4.53 -2.15 -1.80
N PRO A 21 3.88 -1.05 -1.37
CA PRO A 21 3.53 -0.85 0.02
C PRO A 21 2.32 -1.72 0.40
N ILE A 22 2.48 -2.50 1.46
CA ILE A 22 1.39 -3.23 2.14
C ILE A 22 1.30 -2.66 3.55
N ILE A 23 0.12 -2.23 3.97
CA ILE A 23 -0.07 -1.57 5.26
C ILE A 23 -1.01 -2.40 6.14
N PRO A 24 -0.52 -2.96 7.25
CA PRO A 24 -1.37 -3.65 8.20
C PRO A 24 -2.20 -2.63 8.99
N ARG A 25 -3.52 -2.66 8.78
CA ARG A 25 -4.48 -1.67 9.31
C ARG A 25 -4.34 -1.42 10.82
N GLU A 26 -4.11 -2.46 11.60
CA GLU A 26 -4.11 -2.41 13.06
C GLU A 26 -2.84 -1.79 13.64
N THR A 27 -1.79 -1.64 12.82
CA THR A 27 -0.51 -1.04 13.23
C THR A 27 -0.50 0.48 13.08
N ILE A 28 -1.51 1.05 12.43
CA ILE A 28 -1.59 2.48 12.15
C ILE A 28 -2.46 3.17 13.20
N GLY A 29 -1.82 3.98 14.04
CA GLY A 29 -2.47 4.85 15.02
C GLY A 29 -2.20 6.32 14.75
N ASP A 30 -3.21 7.15 14.95
CA ASP A 30 -3.06 8.61 14.99
C ASP A 30 -3.61 9.13 16.33
N ARG A 31 -3.15 10.32 16.72
CA ARG A 31 -3.60 11.03 17.93
C ARG A 31 -4.98 11.66 17.78
N VAL A 32 -5.48 11.82 16.55
CA VAL A 32 -6.79 12.41 16.28
C VAL A 32 -7.77 11.31 15.85
N PRO A 33 -8.97 11.23 16.47
CA PRO A 33 -9.98 10.27 16.04
C PRO A 33 -10.40 10.53 14.60
N GLY A 34 -10.54 9.46 13.81
CA GLY A 34 -11.01 9.51 12.42
C GLY A 34 -9.92 9.72 11.37
N VAL A 35 -8.86 10.48 11.65
CA VAL A 35 -7.80 10.79 10.65
C VAL A 35 -7.13 9.52 10.13
N ALA A 36 -6.89 8.55 11.00
CA ALA A 36 -6.33 7.26 10.61
C ALA A 36 -7.23 6.52 9.59
N GLN A 37 -8.54 6.54 9.77
CA GLN A 37 -9.48 5.80 8.91
C GLN A 37 -9.61 6.42 7.52
N TRP A 38 -9.69 7.76 7.44
CA TRP A 38 -9.74 8.46 6.15
C TRP A 38 -8.45 8.31 5.35
N ASN A 39 -7.30 8.40 6.03
CA ASN A 39 -6.01 8.24 5.38
C ASN A 39 -5.79 6.81 4.87
N LEU A 40 -6.17 5.81 5.67
CA LEU A 40 -6.11 4.40 5.24
C LEU A 40 -6.99 4.15 4.02
N TYR A 41 -8.19 4.75 3.98
CA TYR A 41 -9.07 4.63 2.81
C TYR A 41 -8.44 5.25 1.56
N ASP A 42 -7.84 6.43 1.66
CA ASP A 42 -7.23 7.09 0.48
C ASP A 42 -5.96 6.35 0.00
N ILE A 43 -5.24 5.70 0.93
CA ILE A 43 -4.11 4.82 0.61
C ILE A 43 -4.56 3.56 -0.14
N ASP A 44 -5.60 2.88 0.36
CA ASP A 44 -6.14 1.65 -0.26
C ASP A 44 -6.59 1.88 -1.71
N ASN A 45 -7.14 3.06 -2.00
CA ASN A 45 -7.65 3.38 -3.33
C ASN A 45 -6.57 3.67 -4.38
N LYS A 46 -5.39 4.16 -3.97
CA LYS A 46 -4.44 4.79 -4.92
C LYS A 46 -2.99 4.38 -4.74
N PHE A 47 -2.57 4.07 -3.53
CA PHE A 47 -1.14 4.03 -3.18
C PHE A 47 -0.66 2.66 -2.71
N GLY A 48 -1.53 1.78 -2.20
CA GLY A 48 -1.15 0.44 -1.77
C GLY A 48 -2.29 -0.32 -1.13
N ASP A 49 -2.08 -1.60 -0.84
CA ASP A 49 -3.13 -2.47 -0.30
C ASP A 49 -3.17 -2.38 1.25
N VAL A 50 -4.36 -2.17 1.82
CA VAL A 50 -4.58 -2.15 3.28
C VAL A 50 -5.12 -3.50 3.76
N GLU A 51 -4.21 -4.31 4.29
CA GLU A 51 -4.47 -5.67 4.76
C GLU A 51 -4.64 -5.75 6.29
N SER A 52 -5.14 -6.88 6.79
CA SER A 52 -5.11 -7.18 8.23
C SER A 52 -3.70 -7.58 8.67
N THR A 53 -3.38 -7.41 9.96
CA THR A 53 -2.07 -7.86 10.48
C THR A 53 -1.90 -9.37 10.31
N ASP A 54 -3.00 -10.13 10.46
CA ASP A 54 -3.03 -11.58 10.28
C ASP A 54 -2.62 -11.99 8.85
N SER A 55 -3.19 -11.34 7.83
CA SER A 55 -2.86 -11.56 6.41
C SER A 55 -1.37 -11.30 6.13
N VAL A 56 -0.80 -10.25 6.74
CA VAL A 56 0.63 -9.92 6.61
C VAL A 56 1.51 -10.96 7.31
N VAL A 57 1.11 -11.43 8.49
CA VAL A 57 1.84 -12.48 9.22
C VAL A 57 1.81 -13.80 8.46
N ASP A 58 0.65 -14.18 7.91
CA ASP A 58 0.51 -15.38 7.08
C ASP A 58 1.38 -15.31 5.82
N TYR A 59 1.42 -14.14 5.17
CA TYR A 59 2.33 -13.90 4.05
C TYR A 59 3.80 -14.09 4.44
N LEU A 60 4.21 -13.58 5.61
CA LEU A 60 5.58 -13.74 6.12
C LEU A 60 5.91 -15.20 6.47
N ASN A 61 4.94 -15.95 7.02
CA ASN A 61 5.11 -17.37 7.33
C ASN A 61 5.20 -18.25 6.07
N GLY A 62 4.56 -17.84 4.99
CA GLY A 62 4.60 -18.55 3.70
C GLY A 62 5.84 -18.26 2.84
N LEU A 63 6.68 -17.31 3.25
CA LEU A 63 7.88 -16.96 2.50
C LEU A 63 9.02 -17.96 2.74
N PRO A 64 9.81 -18.30 1.69
CA PRO A 64 11.09 -18.95 1.88
C PRO A 64 12.04 -18.01 2.63
N ARG A 65 13.16 -18.53 3.13
CA ARG A 65 14.20 -17.72 3.78
C ARG A 65 14.60 -16.57 2.85
N PHE A 66 14.78 -15.38 3.42
CA PHE A 66 15.03 -14.15 2.65
C PHE A 66 16.16 -14.29 1.61
N GLU A 67 17.18 -15.08 1.94
CA GLU A 67 18.34 -15.38 1.07
C GLU A 67 17.93 -16.02 -0.28
N ASP A 68 16.81 -16.74 -0.33
CA ASP A 68 16.30 -17.44 -1.51
C ASP A 68 15.17 -16.66 -2.22
N THR A 69 14.81 -15.47 -1.73
CA THR A 69 13.71 -14.68 -2.29
C THR A 69 14.12 -13.93 -3.55
N VAL A 70 13.27 -14.00 -4.58
CA VAL A 70 13.46 -13.29 -5.85
C VAL A 70 12.37 -12.23 -6.00
N PRO A 71 12.70 -10.97 -6.33
CA PRO A 71 11.70 -9.93 -6.53
C PRO A 71 10.82 -10.23 -7.75
N LYS A 72 9.57 -9.76 -7.70
CA LYS A 72 8.70 -9.79 -8.89
C LYS A 72 9.17 -8.72 -9.87
N ASN A 73 9.48 -9.14 -11.10
CA ASN A 73 10.03 -8.26 -12.14
C ASN A 73 9.02 -7.28 -12.74
N LEU A 74 7.71 -7.55 -12.59
CA LEU A 74 6.63 -6.75 -13.17
C LEU A 74 5.48 -6.53 -12.17
N SER A 75 4.63 -5.55 -12.49
CA SER A 75 3.34 -5.36 -11.82
C SER A 75 2.47 -6.62 -11.98
N GLY A 76 1.53 -6.82 -11.05
CA GLY A 76 0.56 -7.90 -11.20
C GLY A 76 -0.38 -7.57 -12.35
N PRO A 77 -0.94 -8.55 -13.06
CA PRO A 77 -1.95 -8.27 -14.08
C PRO A 77 -3.12 -7.51 -13.44
N GLN A 78 -3.48 -6.36 -14.00
CA GLN A 78 -4.65 -5.58 -13.60
C GLN A 78 -5.74 -5.75 -14.67
N SER A 79 -7.01 -5.58 -14.26
CA SER A 79 -8.12 -5.49 -15.22
C SER A 79 -8.02 -4.16 -15.96
N GLU A 80 -7.33 -4.15 -17.10
CA GLU A 80 -7.14 -2.95 -17.91
C GLU A 80 -8.48 -2.43 -18.44
N VAL A 81 -8.78 -1.17 -18.12
CA VAL A 81 -9.93 -0.45 -18.68
C VAL A 81 -9.43 0.29 -19.92
N LEU A 82 -10.13 0.14 -21.05
CA LEU A 82 -9.80 0.86 -22.28
C LEU A 82 -9.87 2.36 -22.06
N ALA A 83 -8.84 3.09 -22.49
CA ALA A 83 -8.80 4.54 -22.40
C ALA A 83 -9.99 5.16 -23.17
N PRO A 84 -10.62 6.22 -22.63
CA PRO A 84 -11.69 6.91 -23.34
C PRO A 84 -11.15 7.47 -24.67
N ALA A 85 -11.88 7.25 -25.76
CA ALA A 85 -11.54 7.80 -27.05
C ALA A 85 -11.54 9.34 -26.98
N ASN A 86 -10.54 9.97 -27.59
CA ASN A 86 -10.47 11.43 -27.65
C ASN A 86 -11.70 11.96 -28.42
N PRO A 87 -12.50 12.87 -27.86
CA PRO A 87 -13.51 13.56 -28.65
C PRO A 87 -12.78 14.38 -29.71
N ALA A 88 -13.17 14.20 -30.97
CA ALA A 88 -12.66 14.99 -32.10
C ALA A 88 -12.93 16.49 -31.91
#